data_AF-A0A815WL83-F1
#
_entry.id   AF-A0A815WL83-F1
#
_cell.length_a   1.000
_cell.length_b   1.000
_cell.length_c   1.000
_cell.angle_alpha   90.00
_cell.angle_beta   90.00
_cell.angle_gamma   90.00
#
_symmetry.space_group_name_H-M   'P 1'
#
loop_
_entity.id
_entity.type
_entity.pdbx_description
1 polymer ?
#
loop_
_entity_poly.entity_id
_entity_poly.type
_entity_poly.pdbx_seq_one_letter_code
_entity_poly.pdbx_strand_id
1 'polypeptide(L)'
;MASSISSCSINECKRSCRALCLCCQQYLCLDHLNEHDKIINAQLPLLTDQINSLYNQLNNEVVIQPSNLTDLNQWRENAHHTIEQFYERKRQQFDELIQGRRNNQKKELNEMKMKFNELIEKQEGTKEEIDFMKKSIEFIEKDVNDLHHIHININPLVINDNLISIPNETTNNDNHLTTHQKRSVTSPDESSTKSMKLSRWKIEQQTSGITDSMRINVLNTMSSLIDTYGSLNMQKIIKDMKNWLNETYGKQWNVEIIDKHQKQSFQNIHTNEYLTVKETKLEWTIVIFKETS
;
A
#
# COMPACT_ATOMS: atom_id res chain seq x y z
N MET A 1 76.48 8.00 -38.07
CA MET A 1 75.28 8.09 -37.22
C MET A 1 74.52 9.33 -37.65
N ALA A 2 73.42 9.15 -38.39
CA ALA A 2 72.62 10.27 -38.90
C ALA A 2 71.66 10.72 -37.79
N SER A 3 71.87 11.92 -37.27
CA SER A 3 70.93 12.55 -36.33
C SER A 3 69.69 12.97 -37.12
N SER A 4 68.62 12.18 -37.01
CA SER A 4 67.31 12.52 -37.55
C SER A 4 66.81 13.80 -36.88
N ILE A 5 66.88 14.93 -37.60
CA ILE A 5 66.33 16.20 -37.14
C ILE A 5 64.81 16.06 -37.14
N SER A 6 64.22 15.82 -35.97
CA SER A 6 62.77 15.84 -35.79
C SER A 6 62.24 17.21 -36.17
N SER A 7 61.41 17.29 -37.20
CA SER A 7 60.71 18.51 -37.60
C SER A 7 59.59 18.83 -36.62
N CYS A 8 59.22 20.11 -36.51
CA CYS A 8 58.04 20.52 -35.76
C CYS A 8 56.77 19.81 -36.30
N SER A 9 55.92 19.33 -35.39
CA SER A 9 54.68 18.59 -35.70
C SER A 9 53.55 19.43 -36.29
N ILE A 10 53.68 20.77 -36.24
CA ILE A 10 52.72 21.68 -36.89
C ILE A 10 52.97 21.71 -38.40
N ASN A 11 51.93 21.44 -39.17
CA ASN A 11 51.96 21.45 -40.64
C ASN A 11 52.52 22.79 -41.16
N GLU A 12 53.32 22.72 -42.23
CA GLU A 12 54.01 23.87 -42.85
C GLU A 12 55.19 24.47 -42.05
N CYS A 13 55.46 24.00 -40.83
CA CYS A 13 56.61 24.46 -40.06
C CYS A 13 57.91 23.74 -40.47
N LYS A 14 58.81 24.47 -41.15
CA LYS A 14 60.13 23.93 -41.56
C LYS A 14 61.20 23.98 -40.45
N ARG A 15 60.85 24.41 -39.24
CA ARG A 15 61.81 24.58 -38.14
C ARG A 15 62.07 23.26 -37.43
N SER A 16 63.31 23.05 -36.99
CA SER A 16 63.67 21.90 -36.15
C SER A 16 62.91 21.96 -34.82
N CYS A 17 62.38 20.82 -34.40
CA CYS A 17 61.80 20.68 -33.07
C CYS A 17 62.86 20.95 -32.01
N ARG A 18 62.47 21.66 -30.95
CA ARG A 18 63.33 21.97 -29.80
C ARG A 18 62.84 21.36 -28.49
N ALA A 19 61.56 20.98 -28.41
CA ALA A 19 60.99 20.38 -27.21
C ALA A 19 59.78 19.50 -27.54
N LEU A 20 59.55 18.47 -26.73
CA LEU A 20 58.33 17.68 -26.72
C LEU A 20 57.37 18.30 -25.69
N CYS A 21 56.17 18.67 -26.10
CA CYS A 21 55.12 19.00 -25.14
C CYS A 21 54.59 17.70 -24.52
N LEU A 22 54.74 17.53 -23.21
CA LEU A 22 54.30 16.32 -22.50
C LEU A 22 52.77 16.22 -22.40
N CYS A 23 52.06 17.34 -22.47
CA CYS A 23 50.60 17.37 -22.36
C CYS A 23 49.90 16.77 -23.58
N CYS A 24 50.43 17.04 -24.79
CA CYS A 24 49.84 16.57 -26.05
C CYS A 24 50.74 15.60 -26.83
N GLN A 25 51.94 15.30 -26.29
CA GLN A 25 52.96 14.45 -26.90
C GLN A 25 53.41 14.92 -28.30
N GLN A 26 53.39 16.23 -28.55
CA GLN A 26 53.79 16.82 -29.83
C GLN A 26 55.18 17.45 -29.79
N TYR A 27 55.98 17.21 -30.83
CA TYR A 27 57.32 17.76 -30.99
C TYR A 27 57.22 19.16 -31.61
N LEU A 28 57.50 20.20 -30.84
CA LEU A 28 57.28 21.59 -31.25
C LEU A 28 58.61 22.36 -31.35
N CYS A 29 58.67 23.31 -32.30
CA CYS A 29 59.70 24.34 -32.26
C CYS A 29 59.40 25.33 -31.13
N LEU A 30 60.40 26.12 -30.72
CA LEU A 30 60.26 27.01 -29.55
C LEU A 30 59.10 28.01 -29.69
N ASP A 31 58.90 28.58 -30.88
CA ASP A 31 57.83 29.55 -31.14
C ASP A 31 56.44 28.90 -31.02
N HIS A 32 56.24 27.73 -31.61
CA HIS A 32 54.99 26.99 -31.52
C HIS A 32 54.74 26.39 -30.14
N LEU A 33 55.79 26.06 -29.38
CA LEU A 33 55.64 25.67 -27.98
C LEU A 33 55.13 26.84 -27.13
N ASN A 34 55.69 28.04 -27.34
CA ASN A 34 55.25 29.25 -26.65
C ASN A 34 53.82 29.66 -27.06
N GLU A 35 53.46 29.48 -28.32
CA GLU A 35 52.09 29.71 -28.79
C GLU A 35 51.11 28.68 -28.23
N HIS A 36 51.51 27.40 -28.20
CA HIS A 36 50.72 26.33 -27.61
C HIS A 36 50.49 26.54 -26.11
N ASP A 37 51.52 26.95 -25.36
CA ASP A 37 51.39 27.31 -23.95
C ASP A 37 50.47 28.51 -23.73
N LYS A 38 50.56 29.54 -24.59
CA LYS A 38 49.64 30.68 -24.57
C LYS A 38 48.19 30.25 -24.83
N ILE A 39 47.95 29.35 -25.80
CA ILE A 39 46.60 28.86 -26.12
C ILE A 39 46.03 28.08 -24.93
N ILE A 40 46.81 27.20 -24.30
CA ILE A 40 46.37 26.45 -23.11
C ILE A 40 46.05 27.40 -21.97
N ASN A 41 46.95 28.33 -21.64
CA ASN A 41 46.75 29.26 -20.54
C ASN A 41 45.60 30.24 -20.79
N ALA A 42 45.30 30.56 -22.05
CA ALA A 42 44.14 31.38 -22.43
C ALA A 42 42.79 30.67 -22.20
N GLN A 43 42.75 29.36 -21.97
CA GLN A 43 41.52 28.64 -21.61
C GLN A 43 41.16 28.78 -20.13
N LEU A 44 42.13 29.06 -19.24
CA LEU A 44 41.88 29.15 -17.80
C LEU A 44 40.88 30.25 -17.41
N PRO A 45 40.92 31.47 -17.98
CA PRO A 45 39.90 32.48 -17.74
C PRO A 45 38.51 32.04 -18.20
N LEU A 46 38.41 31.41 -19.39
CA LEU A 46 37.13 30.92 -19.92
C LEU A 46 36.50 29.86 -19.04
N LEU A 47 37.30 28.92 -18.53
CA LEU A 47 36.84 27.90 -17.58
C LEU A 47 36.42 28.52 -16.25
N THR A 48 37.14 29.54 -15.79
CA THR A 48 36.78 30.28 -14.57
C THR A 48 35.44 30.99 -14.73
N ASP A 49 35.22 31.63 -15.88
CA ASP A 49 33.94 32.28 -16.20
C ASP A 49 32.79 31.27 -16.30
N GLN A 50 33.04 30.08 -16.88
CA GLN A 50 32.05 28.99 -16.90
C GLN A 50 31.70 28.51 -15.49
N ILE A 51 32.71 28.27 -14.64
CA ILE A 51 32.51 27.86 -13.24
C ILE A 51 31.72 28.93 -12.49
N ASN A 52 32.10 30.20 -12.64
CA ASN A 52 31.42 31.31 -11.99
C ASN A 52 29.98 31.47 -12.50
N SER A 53 29.75 31.25 -13.80
CA SER A 53 28.41 31.26 -14.39
C SER A 53 27.54 30.15 -13.81
N LEU A 54 28.06 28.91 -13.72
CA LEU A 54 27.35 27.78 -13.12
C LEU A 54 27.08 28.01 -11.63
N TYR A 55 28.07 28.52 -10.89
CA TYR A 55 27.93 28.85 -9.48
C TYR A 55 26.86 29.94 -9.26
N ASN A 56 26.85 30.96 -10.11
CA ASN A 56 25.83 32.01 -10.08
C ASN A 56 24.46 31.46 -10.48
N GLN A 57 24.36 30.53 -11.42
CA GLN A 57 23.10 29.86 -11.75
C GLN A 57 22.58 29.07 -10.56
N LEU A 58 23.44 28.26 -9.90
CA LEU A 58 23.05 27.48 -8.74
C LEU A 58 22.61 28.35 -7.54
N ASN A 59 23.26 29.50 -7.35
CA ASN A 59 22.92 30.42 -6.26
C ASN A 59 21.76 31.37 -6.57
N ASN A 60 21.54 31.70 -7.85
CA ASN A 60 20.47 32.60 -8.29
C ASN A 60 19.24 31.84 -8.79
N GLU A 61 19.29 30.51 -8.88
CA GLU A 61 18.08 29.68 -8.84
C GLU A 61 17.43 29.94 -7.49
N VAL A 62 16.54 30.95 -7.49
CA VAL A 62 15.45 31.08 -6.55
C VAL A 62 14.96 29.67 -6.31
N VAL A 63 14.91 29.23 -5.04
CA VAL A 63 14.36 27.93 -4.64
C VAL A 63 12.99 27.82 -5.28
N ILE A 64 12.94 27.28 -6.50
CA ILE A 64 11.71 27.03 -7.23
C ILE A 64 11.09 25.99 -6.34
N GLN A 65 10.02 26.33 -5.61
CA GLN A 65 9.24 25.33 -4.91
C GLN A 65 8.98 24.26 -5.97
N PRO A 66 9.56 23.05 -5.84
CA PRO A 66 9.42 22.06 -6.88
C PRO A 66 7.92 21.86 -7.06
N SER A 67 7.44 21.81 -8.31
CA SER A 67 6.04 21.48 -8.61
C SER A 67 5.55 20.28 -7.80
N ASN A 68 6.48 19.36 -7.50
CA ASN A 68 6.31 18.17 -6.68
C ASN A 68 5.81 18.47 -5.24
N LEU A 69 6.11 19.65 -4.66
CA LEU A 69 5.56 20.06 -3.36
C LEU A 69 4.06 20.40 -3.46
N THR A 70 3.63 20.97 -4.58
CA THR A 70 2.21 21.22 -4.85
C THR A 70 1.48 19.88 -4.97
N ASP A 71 2.05 18.92 -5.68
CA ASP A 71 1.49 17.57 -5.82
C ASP A 71 1.40 16.84 -4.48
N LEU A 72 2.44 16.97 -3.64
CA LEU A 72 2.45 16.40 -2.29
C LEU A 72 1.39 17.04 -1.38
N ASN A 73 1.21 18.35 -1.46
CA ASN A 73 0.15 19.04 -0.74
C ASN A 73 -1.23 18.62 -1.22
N GLN A 74 -1.43 18.49 -2.53
CA GLN A 74 -2.69 18.01 -3.10
C GLN A 74 -2.98 16.56 -2.67
N TRP A 75 -1.97 15.70 -2.66
CA TRP A 75 -2.09 14.33 -2.15
C TRP A 75 -2.53 14.32 -0.67
N ARG A 76 -1.95 15.18 0.18
CA ARG A 76 -2.35 15.32 1.59
C ARG A 76 -3.82 15.72 1.72
N GLU A 77 -4.25 16.76 1.02
CA GLU A 77 -5.65 17.23 1.08
C GLU A 77 -6.63 16.15 0.62
N ASN A 78 -6.30 15.45 -0.48
CA ASN A 78 -7.10 14.34 -0.98
C ASN A 78 -7.20 13.17 0.01
N ALA A 79 -6.09 12.84 0.68
CA ALA A 79 -6.05 11.78 1.69
C ALA A 79 -6.95 12.14 2.89
N HIS A 80 -6.86 13.37 3.40
CA HIS A 80 -7.72 13.85 4.48
C HIS A 80 -9.19 13.78 4.09
N HIS A 81 -9.53 14.29 2.89
CA HIS A 81 -10.91 14.25 2.41
C HIS A 81 -11.45 12.82 2.29
N THR A 82 -10.62 11.89 1.81
CA THR A 82 -10.99 10.47 1.68
C THR A 82 -11.26 9.83 3.04
N ILE A 83 -10.42 10.12 4.05
CA ILE A 83 -10.60 9.65 5.42
C ILE A 83 -11.91 10.19 6.00
N GLU A 84 -12.19 11.49 5.81
CA GLU A 84 -13.41 12.13 6.31
C GLU A 84 -14.66 11.51 5.70
N GLN A 85 -14.68 11.33 4.37
CA GLN A 85 -15.79 10.66 3.68
C GLN A 85 -16.00 9.22 4.15
N PHE A 86 -14.92 8.50 4.44
CA PHE A 86 -15.01 7.15 4.99
C PHE A 86 -15.61 7.15 6.39
N TYR A 87 -15.15 8.07 7.25
CA TYR A 87 -15.67 8.24 8.61
C TYR A 87 -17.17 8.55 8.61
N GLU A 88 -17.61 9.58 7.88
CA GLU A 88 -19.02 9.98 7.87
C GLU A 88 -19.94 8.87 7.35
N ARG A 89 -19.51 8.16 6.31
CA ARG A 89 -20.25 6.99 5.81
C ARG A 89 -20.35 5.88 6.85
N LYS A 90 -19.28 5.59 7.60
CA LYS A 90 -19.31 4.56 8.65
C LYS A 90 -20.14 4.99 9.84
N ARG A 91 -20.08 6.26 10.22
CA ARG A 91 -20.95 6.86 11.23
C ARG A 91 -22.42 6.74 10.85
N GLN A 92 -22.78 7.10 9.62
CA GLN A 92 -24.16 6.96 9.14
C GLN A 92 -24.64 5.50 9.19
N GLN A 93 -23.82 4.54 8.75
CA GLN A 93 -24.15 3.11 8.85
C GLN A 93 -24.42 2.67 10.30
N PHE A 94 -23.65 3.20 11.25
CA PHE A 94 -23.82 2.91 12.66
C PHE A 94 -25.11 3.53 13.22
N ASP A 95 -25.40 4.78 12.88
CA ASP A 95 -26.64 5.46 13.27
C ASP A 95 -27.88 4.74 12.72
N GLU A 96 -27.84 4.30 11.46
CA GLU A 96 -28.91 3.51 10.83
C GLU A 96 -29.13 2.17 11.55
N LEU A 97 -28.06 1.49 11.97
CA LEU A 97 -28.16 0.25 12.73
C LEU A 97 -28.84 0.47 14.08
N ILE A 98 -28.42 1.50 14.83
CA ILE A 98 -29.02 1.84 16.13
C ILE A 98 -30.50 2.20 15.95
N GLN A 99 -30.82 3.06 14.97
CA GLN A 99 -32.20 3.45 14.70
C GLN A 99 -33.05 2.27 14.28
N GLY A 100 -32.52 1.37 13.44
CA GLY A 100 -33.19 0.15 13.01
C GLY A 100 -33.58 -0.75 14.20
N ARG A 101 -32.64 -1.04 15.10
CA ARG A 101 -32.95 -1.83 16.30
C ARG A 101 -33.97 -1.13 17.21
N ARG A 102 -33.80 0.18 17.45
CA ARG A 102 -34.73 0.97 18.26
C ARG A 102 -36.16 0.91 17.69
N ASN A 103 -36.29 1.02 16.37
CA ASN A 103 -37.58 0.95 15.70
C ASN A 103 -38.20 -0.45 15.80
N ASN A 104 -37.40 -1.51 15.69
CA ASN A 104 -37.87 -2.87 15.88
C ASN A 104 -38.40 -3.10 17.31
N GLN A 105 -37.65 -2.67 18.32
CA GLN A 105 -38.07 -2.75 19.73
C GLN A 105 -39.38 -1.98 19.99
N LYS A 106 -39.51 -0.76 19.43
CA LYS A 106 -40.76 0.00 19.51
C LYS A 106 -41.95 -0.73 18.88
N LYS A 107 -41.72 -1.40 17.75
CA LYS A 107 -42.76 -2.18 17.07
C LYS A 107 -43.19 -3.38 17.91
N GLU A 108 -42.25 -4.15 18.43
CA GLU A 108 -42.52 -5.30 19.30
C GLU A 108 -43.27 -4.88 20.57
N LEU A 109 -42.86 -3.77 21.20
CA LEU A 109 -43.53 -3.22 22.38
C LEU A 109 -44.98 -2.81 22.06
N ASN A 110 -45.21 -2.17 20.91
CA ASN A 110 -46.56 -1.80 20.47
C ASN A 110 -47.43 -3.03 20.18
N GLU A 111 -46.91 -4.04 19.51
CA GLU A 111 -47.64 -5.29 19.25
C GLU A 111 -48.02 -6.00 20.56
N MET A 112 -47.11 -6.02 21.53
CA MET A 112 -47.39 -6.58 22.86
C MET A 112 -48.46 -5.78 23.60
N LYS A 113 -48.40 -4.44 23.54
CA LYS A 113 -49.41 -3.57 24.15
C LYS A 113 -50.80 -3.82 23.55
N MET A 114 -50.89 -4.02 22.24
CA MET A 114 -52.15 -4.36 21.57
C MET A 114 -52.70 -5.70 22.07
N LYS A 115 -51.87 -6.75 22.11
CA LYS A 115 -52.28 -8.07 22.64
C LYS A 115 -52.70 -8.01 24.10
N PHE A 116 -52.00 -7.25 24.93
CA PHE A 116 -52.34 -7.08 26.32
C PHE A 116 -53.70 -6.38 26.50
N ASN A 117 -53.96 -5.34 25.70
CA ASN A 117 -55.25 -4.66 25.69
C ASN A 117 -56.38 -5.60 25.26
N GLU A 118 -56.17 -6.47 24.26
CA GLU A 118 -57.17 -7.46 23.85
C GLU A 118 -57.54 -8.44 24.98
N LEU A 119 -56.55 -8.89 25.76
CA LEU A 119 -56.82 -9.76 26.92
C LEU A 119 -57.60 -9.03 28.03
N ILE A 120 -57.30 -7.75 28.25
CA ILE A 120 -58.05 -6.93 29.21
C ILE A 120 -59.50 -6.75 28.75
N GLU A 121 -59.71 -6.42 27.47
CA GLU A 121 -61.05 -6.20 26.91
C GLU A 121 -61.91 -7.46 26.96
N LYS A 122 -61.31 -8.63 26.69
CA LYS A 122 -62.00 -9.93 26.76
C LYS A 122 -62.20 -10.43 28.19
N GLN A 123 -61.46 -9.90 29.17
CA GLN A 123 -61.39 -10.38 30.56
C GLN A 123 -61.02 -11.88 30.70
N GLU A 124 -60.41 -12.46 29.67
CA GLU A 124 -60.12 -13.90 29.56
C GLU A 124 -58.64 -14.12 29.25
N GLY A 125 -57.75 -13.71 30.15
CA GLY A 125 -56.31 -13.98 30.04
C GLY A 125 -55.95 -15.33 30.66
N THR A 126 -55.35 -16.23 29.88
CA THR A 126 -54.79 -17.47 30.40
C THR A 126 -53.46 -17.22 31.12
N LYS A 127 -53.08 -18.13 32.03
CA LYS A 127 -51.80 -18.04 32.72
C LYS A 127 -50.63 -18.14 31.73
N GLU A 128 -50.76 -18.99 30.72
CA GLU A 128 -49.75 -19.15 29.66
C GLU A 128 -49.51 -17.84 28.89
N GLU A 129 -50.57 -17.10 28.55
CA GLU A 129 -50.46 -15.82 27.85
C GLU A 129 -49.79 -14.74 28.72
N ILE A 130 -50.12 -14.69 30.01
CA ILE A 130 -49.50 -13.76 30.96
C ILE A 130 -48.01 -14.09 31.14
N ASP A 131 -47.66 -15.37 31.29
CA ASP A 131 -46.26 -15.81 31.45
C ASP A 131 -45.46 -15.58 30.17
N PHE A 132 -46.07 -15.76 28.99
CA PHE A 132 -45.47 -15.41 27.70
C PHE A 132 -45.17 -13.90 27.60
N MET A 133 -46.11 -13.05 28.02
CA MET A 133 -45.91 -11.59 28.00
C MET A 133 -44.82 -11.16 28.96
N LYS A 134 -44.77 -11.69 30.19
CA LYS A 134 -43.69 -11.40 31.15
C LYS A 134 -42.31 -11.71 30.57
N LYS A 135 -42.14 -12.90 29.99
CA LYS A 135 -40.88 -13.29 29.33
C LYS A 135 -40.53 -12.37 28.18
N SER A 136 -41.52 -11.94 27.42
CA SER A 136 -41.31 -11.03 26.28
C SER A 136 -40.90 -9.63 26.75
N ILE A 137 -41.46 -9.13 27.86
CA ILE A 137 -41.03 -7.87 28.49
C ILE A 137 -39.57 -7.96 28.94
N GLU A 138 -39.21 -9.01 29.68
CA GLU A 138 -37.83 -9.25 30.14
C GLU A 138 -36.84 -9.29 28.97
N PHE A 139 -37.23 -9.92 27.86
CA PHE A 139 -36.42 -9.97 26.64
C PHE A 139 -36.21 -8.58 26.03
N ILE A 140 -37.28 -7.79 25.87
CA ILE A 140 -37.19 -6.42 25.33
C ILE A 140 -36.38 -5.52 26.26
N GLU A 141 -36.56 -5.60 27.57
CA GLU A 141 -35.77 -4.84 28.56
C GLU A 141 -34.28 -5.13 28.42
N LYS A 142 -33.92 -6.41 28.27
CA LYS A 142 -32.54 -6.81 28.04
C LYS A 142 -32.01 -6.24 26.71
N ASP A 143 -32.79 -6.34 25.64
CA ASP A 143 -32.37 -5.88 24.31
C ASP A 143 -32.24 -4.34 24.25
N VAL A 144 -33.08 -3.60 24.98
CA VAL A 144 -32.97 -2.14 25.16
C VAL A 144 -31.71 -1.77 25.93
N ASN A 145 -31.36 -2.54 26.97
CA ASN A 145 -30.11 -2.33 27.70
C ASN A 145 -28.90 -2.62 26.80
N ASP A 146 -28.96 -3.67 25.98
CA ASP A 146 -27.88 -4.05 25.06
C ASP A 146 -27.62 -3.00 23.96
N LEU A 147 -28.59 -2.13 23.63
CA LEU A 147 -28.37 -0.99 22.72
C LEU A 147 -27.29 -0.02 23.21
N HIS A 148 -27.12 0.12 24.53
CA HIS A 148 -26.10 1.00 25.11
C HIS A 148 -24.71 0.40 25.03
N HIS A 149 -24.60 -0.89 24.69
CA HIS A 149 -23.36 -1.67 24.73
C HIS A 149 -22.96 -2.20 23.34
N ILE A 150 -23.40 -1.55 22.26
CA ILE A 150 -22.96 -1.91 20.91
C ILE A 150 -21.49 -1.52 20.75
N HIS A 151 -20.62 -2.53 20.57
CA HIS A 151 -19.19 -2.33 20.39
C HIS A 151 -18.85 -2.17 18.90
N ILE A 152 -18.07 -1.15 18.58
CA ILE A 152 -17.45 -0.97 17.27
C ILE A 152 -15.98 -1.40 17.37
N ASN A 153 -15.55 -2.27 16.47
CA ASN A 153 -14.13 -2.57 16.32
C ASN A 153 -13.51 -1.62 15.28
N ILE A 154 -12.53 -0.81 15.70
CA ILE A 154 -11.82 0.13 14.82
C ILE A 154 -10.39 -0.37 14.67
N ASN A 155 -10.04 -0.78 13.45
CA ASN A 155 -8.67 -1.15 13.13
C ASN A 155 -7.82 0.10 12.88
N PRO A 156 -6.54 0.09 13.26
CA PRO A 156 -5.65 1.23 13.02
C PRO A 156 -5.43 1.44 11.52
N LEU A 157 -5.37 2.70 11.12
CA LEU A 157 -4.96 3.08 9.77
C LEU A 157 -3.45 2.86 9.64
N VAL A 158 -3.04 2.05 8.66
CA VAL A 158 -1.62 1.76 8.38
C VAL A 158 -1.20 2.51 7.11
N ILE A 159 -0.22 3.40 7.26
CA ILE A 159 0.39 4.15 6.14
C ILE A 159 1.64 3.39 5.72
N ASN A 160 1.78 3.11 4.42
CA ASN A 160 2.92 2.42 3.84
C ASN A 160 3.93 3.45 3.33
N ASP A 161 5.21 3.32 3.70
CA ASP A 161 6.28 4.22 3.25
C ASP A 161 6.45 4.25 1.73
N ASN A 162 6.00 3.21 1.03
CA ASN A 162 6.04 3.14 -0.44
C ASN A 162 4.92 3.95 -1.13
N LEU A 163 4.06 4.66 -0.39
CA LEU A 163 3.00 5.50 -0.96
C LEU A 163 3.56 6.72 -1.71
N ILE A 164 4.75 7.19 -1.30
CA ILE A 164 5.45 8.30 -1.96
C ILE A 164 6.87 7.83 -2.24
N SER A 165 7.23 7.77 -3.51
CA SER A 165 8.60 7.46 -3.94
C SER A 165 9.34 8.75 -4.23
N ILE A 166 10.38 9.03 -3.44
CA ILE A 166 11.35 10.06 -3.77
C ILE A 166 12.46 9.36 -4.57
N PRO A 167 12.67 9.71 -5.85
CA PRO A 167 13.78 9.15 -6.59
C PRO A 167 15.09 9.58 -5.92
N ASN A 168 15.79 8.62 -5.33
CA ASN A 168 17.15 8.84 -4.83
C ASN A 168 18.13 8.87 -6.00
N GLU A 169 19.14 9.73 -5.87
CA GLU A 169 20.26 9.90 -6.80
C GLU A 169 20.77 8.54 -7.28
N THR A 170 20.83 8.36 -8.60
CA THR A 170 21.62 7.30 -9.23
C THR A 170 23.02 7.34 -8.65
N THR A 171 23.35 6.37 -7.80
CA THR A 171 24.73 6.03 -7.40
C THR A 171 25.49 5.61 -8.65
N ASN A 172 26.06 6.60 -9.35
CA ASN A 172 27.21 6.36 -10.20
C ASN A 172 28.41 6.22 -9.27
N ASN A 173 28.84 4.98 -9.11
CA ASN A 173 30.16 4.63 -8.62
C ASN A 173 31.21 5.40 -9.43
N ASP A 174 31.87 6.36 -8.80
CA ASP A 174 33.27 6.67 -9.09
C ASP A 174 33.99 6.91 -7.76
N ASN A 175 34.55 5.82 -7.24
CA ASN A 175 35.56 5.86 -6.21
C ASN A 175 36.82 6.49 -6.79
N HIS A 176 37.25 7.64 -6.26
CA HIS A 176 38.67 7.86 -6.02
C HIS A 176 38.93 8.97 -4.97
N LEU A 177 39.60 8.57 -3.89
CA LEU A 177 40.29 9.38 -2.86
C LEU A 177 39.43 10.39 -2.07
N THR A 178 39.16 10.18 -0.78
CA THR A 178 40.21 10.25 0.25
C THR A 178 39.75 9.64 1.58
N THR A 179 40.65 8.84 2.13
CA THR A 179 40.72 8.35 3.50
C THR A 179 40.78 9.51 4.49
N HIS A 180 39.77 9.68 5.35
CA HIS A 180 39.94 10.17 6.72
C HIS A 180 38.80 9.68 7.61
N GLN A 181 38.99 8.46 8.12
CA GLN A 181 38.98 8.14 9.54
C GLN A 181 38.23 9.14 10.45
N LYS A 182 36.97 8.84 10.80
CA LYS A 182 36.41 9.22 12.10
C LYS A 182 35.63 8.06 12.72
N ARG A 183 36.34 7.46 13.67
CA ARG A 183 35.89 6.71 14.86
C ARG A 183 34.40 6.36 14.94
N SER A 184 34.20 5.05 14.87
CA SER A 184 33.19 4.27 15.58
C SER A 184 33.00 4.75 17.02
N VAL A 185 31.74 4.92 17.39
CA VAL A 185 31.25 4.69 18.76
C VAL A 185 30.21 3.58 18.63
N THR A 186 30.63 2.38 19.03
CA THR A 186 29.77 1.28 19.50
C THR A 186 28.87 1.79 20.62
N SER A 187 27.59 1.41 20.72
CA SER A 187 27.12 0.08 21.16
C SER A 187 25.57 0.10 21.27
N PRO A 188 24.88 -0.95 21.76
CA PRO A 188 24.37 -2.11 21.02
C PRO A 188 22.85 -2.34 21.24
N ASP A 189 22.35 -3.45 20.71
CA ASP A 189 21.12 -4.17 21.11
C ASP A 189 19.78 -3.47 20.79
N GLU A 190 18.68 -4.10 20.39
CA GLU A 190 18.21 -5.48 20.26
C GLU A 190 16.83 -5.27 19.60
N SER A 191 16.37 -5.93 18.54
CA SER A 191 15.67 -7.22 18.62
C SER A 191 14.55 -7.29 17.56
N SER A 192 14.49 -8.46 16.93
CA SER A 192 13.28 -9.18 16.50
C SER A 192 12.39 -8.63 15.38
N THR A 193 12.43 -9.37 14.28
CA THR A 193 11.30 -9.82 13.47
C THR A 193 9.98 -9.95 14.24
N LYS A 194 8.88 -9.39 13.72
CA LYS A 194 7.52 -9.85 14.06
C LYS A 194 6.67 -10.07 12.81
N SER A 195 6.72 -11.32 12.34
CA SER A 195 5.70 -11.99 11.54
C SER A 195 4.30 -11.69 12.09
N MET A 196 3.40 -11.15 11.27
CA MET A 196 2.06 -10.73 11.67
C MET A 196 0.97 -11.57 10.97
N LYS A 197 0.37 -12.47 11.77
CA LYS A 197 -0.96 -13.10 11.66
C LYS A 197 -1.36 -13.79 10.34
N LEU A 198 -0.65 -14.86 9.97
CA LEU A 198 -1.22 -15.92 9.09
C LEU A 198 -1.94 -17.04 9.88
N SER A 199 -2.04 -16.93 11.21
CA SER A 199 -2.52 -18.01 12.10
C SER A 199 -4.00 -18.38 11.98
N ARG A 200 -4.79 -17.65 11.19
CA ARG A 200 -6.24 -17.86 11.05
C ARG A 200 -6.59 -18.83 9.92
N TRP A 201 -5.73 -18.93 8.90
CA TRP A 201 -6.03 -19.60 7.63
C TRP A 201 -5.07 -20.75 7.37
N LYS A 202 -5.62 -21.90 6.98
CA LYS A 202 -4.85 -23.03 6.48
C LYS A 202 -5.11 -23.17 5.00
N ILE A 203 -4.08 -23.01 4.18
CA ILE A 203 -4.18 -23.24 2.73
C ILE A 203 -4.29 -24.75 2.52
N GLU A 204 -5.36 -25.21 1.86
CA GLU A 204 -5.54 -26.62 1.52
C GLU A 204 -4.96 -26.91 0.14
N GLN A 205 -5.22 -26.06 -0.87
CA GLN A 205 -4.77 -26.22 -2.26
C GLN A 205 -4.59 -24.87 -2.96
N GLN A 206 -3.67 -24.79 -3.93
CA GLN A 206 -3.41 -23.61 -4.75
C GLN A 206 -2.83 -24.04 -6.10
N THR A 207 -3.23 -23.40 -7.20
CA THR A 207 -2.59 -23.58 -8.53
C THR A 207 -1.56 -22.50 -8.85
N SER A 208 -0.73 -22.75 -9.86
CA SER A 208 0.41 -21.90 -10.25
C SER A 208 0.02 -20.49 -10.71
N GLY A 209 -1.23 -20.23 -11.07
CA GLY A 209 -1.68 -18.90 -11.52
C GLY A 209 -1.93 -17.91 -10.38
N ILE A 210 -1.92 -18.35 -9.12
CA ILE A 210 -2.13 -17.47 -7.96
C ILE A 210 -0.78 -17.11 -7.35
N THR A 211 -0.43 -15.83 -7.37
CA THR A 211 0.82 -15.33 -6.78
C THR A 211 0.72 -15.26 -5.25
N ASP A 212 1.87 -15.26 -4.57
CA ASP A 212 1.92 -15.11 -3.11
C ASP A 212 1.31 -13.78 -2.64
N SER A 213 1.52 -12.71 -3.42
CA SER A 213 0.93 -11.39 -3.15
C SER A 213 -0.60 -11.43 -3.25
N MET A 214 -1.14 -12.05 -4.31
CA MET A 214 -2.58 -12.24 -4.46
C MET A 214 -3.15 -13.05 -3.29
N ARG A 215 -2.48 -14.14 -2.90
CA ARG A 215 -2.89 -14.97 -1.79
C ARG A 215 -2.96 -14.19 -0.47
N ILE A 216 -1.92 -13.40 -0.16
CA ILE A 216 -1.90 -12.59 1.06
C ILE A 216 -3.06 -11.59 1.06
N ASN A 217 -3.29 -10.90 -0.06
CA ASN A 217 -4.37 -9.92 -0.17
C ASN A 217 -5.74 -10.58 -0.02
N VAL A 218 -5.94 -11.73 -0.66
CA VAL A 218 -7.16 -12.53 -0.53
C VAL A 218 -7.46 -12.90 0.93
N LEU A 219 -6.45 -13.41 1.65
CA LEU A 219 -6.62 -13.83 3.05
C LEU A 219 -6.90 -12.63 3.97
N ASN A 220 -6.25 -11.49 3.72
CA ASN A 220 -6.47 -10.26 4.48
C ASN A 220 -7.87 -9.70 4.24
N THR A 221 -8.30 -9.61 2.98
CA THR A 221 -9.64 -9.17 2.62
C THR A 221 -10.70 -10.07 3.22
N MET A 222 -10.54 -11.39 3.13
CA MET A 222 -11.47 -12.35 3.71
C MET A 222 -11.58 -12.20 5.23
N SER A 223 -10.45 -12.01 5.92
CA SER A 223 -10.44 -11.74 7.36
C SER A 223 -11.23 -10.49 7.69
N SER A 224 -11.01 -9.41 6.94
CA SER A 224 -11.73 -8.14 7.11
C SER A 224 -13.23 -8.29 6.87
N LEU A 225 -13.65 -9.05 5.86
CA LEU A 225 -15.07 -9.29 5.56
C LEU A 225 -15.75 -10.10 6.66
N ILE A 226 -15.10 -11.15 7.18
CA ILE A 226 -15.62 -11.93 8.30
C ILE A 226 -15.72 -11.07 9.56
N ASP A 227 -14.71 -10.25 9.84
CA ASP A 227 -14.72 -9.36 11.01
C ASP A 227 -15.80 -8.26 10.88
N THR A 228 -16.14 -7.85 9.66
CA THR A 228 -17.16 -6.83 9.38
C THR A 228 -18.57 -7.39 9.45
N TYR A 229 -18.83 -8.52 8.80
CA TYR A 229 -20.19 -9.07 8.69
C TYR A 229 -20.51 -10.10 9.76
N GLY A 230 -19.51 -10.60 10.48
CA GLY A 230 -19.64 -11.77 11.33
C GLY A 230 -19.77 -13.06 10.53
N SER A 231 -19.48 -14.18 11.18
CA SER A 231 -19.49 -15.50 10.53
C SER A 231 -20.89 -15.98 10.09
N LEU A 232 -21.98 -15.36 10.54
CA LEU A 232 -23.33 -15.80 10.14
C LEU A 232 -23.77 -15.26 8.77
N ASN A 233 -23.04 -14.30 8.18
CA ASN A 233 -23.44 -13.60 6.97
C ASN A 233 -22.66 -14.04 5.71
N MET A 234 -22.56 -15.36 5.50
CA MET A 234 -21.78 -15.98 4.40
C MET A 234 -22.12 -15.43 3.01
N GLN A 235 -23.41 -15.26 2.70
CA GLN A 235 -23.85 -14.78 1.38
C GLN A 235 -23.33 -13.37 1.08
N LYS A 236 -23.25 -12.51 2.10
CA LYS A 236 -22.73 -11.15 1.97
C LYS A 236 -21.22 -11.15 1.82
N ILE A 237 -20.52 -12.00 2.58
CA ILE A 237 -19.07 -12.21 2.47
C ILE A 237 -18.71 -12.71 1.06
N ILE A 238 -19.43 -13.72 0.54
CA ILE A 238 -19.22 -14.26 -0.81
C ILE A 238 -19.39 -13.17 -1.87
N LYS A 239 -20.51 -12.43 -1.81
CA LYS A 239 -20.82 -11.39 -2.78
C LYS A 239 -19.75 -10.30 -2.80
N ASP A 240 -19.36 -9.80 -1.64
CA ASP A 240 -18.41 -8.69 -1.57
C ASP A 240 -16.99 -9.14 -1.89
N MET A 241 -16.61 -10.37 -1.50
CA MET A 241 -15.34 -10.95 -1.91
C MET A 241 -15.26 -11.13 -3.43
N LYS A 242 -16.35 -11.63 -4.04
CA LYS A 242 -16.45 -11.77 -5.50
C LYS A 242 -16.31 -10.42 -6.20
N ASN A 243 -16.99 -9.39 -5.70
CA ASN A 243 -16.89 -8.03 -6.26
C ASN A 243 -15.45 -7.51 -6.17
N TRP A 244 -14.84 -7.60 -4.98
CA TRP A 244 -13.47 -7.15 -4.75
C TRP A 244 -12.45 -7.87 -5.64
N LEU A 245 -12.56 -9.20 -5.80
CA LEU A 245 -11.70 -9.96 -6.70
C LEU A 245 -11.86 -9.50 -8.16
N ASN A 246 -13.09 -9.27 -8.60
CA ASN A 246 -13.35 -8.84 -9.97
C ASN A 246 -12.86 -7.41 -10.26
N GLU A 247 -12.91 -6.52 -9.25
CA GLU A 247 -12.36 -5.16 -9.34
C GLU A 247 -10.83 -5.17 -9.32
N THR A 248 -10.22 -6.02 -8.50
CA THR A 248 -8.77 -6.01 -8.27
C THR A 248 -7.98 -6.81 -9.32
N TYR A 249 -8.52 -7.95 -9.74
CA TYR A 249 -7.80 -8.94 -10.56
C TYR A 249 -8.50 -9.26 -11.89
N GLY A 250 -9.47 -8.42 -12.30
CA GLY A 250 -10.24 -8.57 -13.54
C GLY A 250 -11.45 -9.48 -13.41
N LYS A 251 -12.33 -9.48 -14.40
CA LYS A 251 -13.61 -10.22 -14.34
C LYS A 251 -13.40 -11.74 -14.33
N GLN A 252 -14.46 -12.48 -13.93
CA GLN A 252 -14.59 -13.96 -13.93
C GLN A 252 -14.11 -14.68 -12.66
N TRP A 253 -13.87 -13.96 -11.57
CA TRP A 253 -13.65 -14.61 -10.27
C TRP A 253 -14.97 -15.00 -9.63
N ASN A 254 -14.97 -16.18 -9.02
CA ASN A 254 -16.01 -16.70 -8.17
C ASN A 254 -15.45 -17.09 -6.81
N VAL A 255 -16.35 -17.06 -5.82
CA VAL A 255 -16.06 -17.39 -4.43
C VAL A 255 -17.19 -18.26 -3.93
N GLU A 256 -16.84 -19.40 -3.37
CA GLU A 256 -17.80 -20.32 -2.77
C GLU A 256 -17.32 -20.70 -1.37
N ILE A 257 -18.25 -20.71 -0.41
CA ILE A 257 -17.99 -21.18 0.96
C ILE A 257 -18.70 -22.52 1.11
N ILE A 258 -17.91 -23.55 1.38
CA ILE A 258 -18.35 -24.92 1.56
C ILE A 258 -18.32 -25.23 3.06
N ASP A 259 -19.47 -25.59 3.60
CA ASP A 259 -19.57 -26.16 4.93
C ASP A 259 -19.08 -27.62 4.92
N LYS A 260 -18.57 -28.11 6.06
CA LYS A 260 -18.01 -29.47 6.22
C LYS A 260 -18.97 -30.58 5.76
N HIS A 261 -20.27 -30.32 5.77
CA HIS A 261 -21.32 -31.26 5.36
C HIS A 261 -21.52 -31.36 3.84
N GLN A 262 -20.91 -30.49 3.03
CA GLN A 262 -21.07 -30.43 1.57
C GLN A 262 -19.77 -30.71 0.78
N LYS A 263 -18.73 -31.25 1.45
CA LYS A 263 -17.39 -31.38 0.87
C LYS A 263 -17.29 -32.34 -0.34
N GLN A 264 -18.30 -33.19 -0.59
CA GLN A 264 -18.32 -34.14 -1.70
C GLN A 264 -18.63 -33.50 -3.08
N SER A 265 -19.13 -32.27 -3.13
CA SER A 265 -19.60 -31.64 -4.38
C SER A 265 -18.49 -30.96 -5.21
N PHE A 266 -17.28 -30.79 -4.66
CA PHE A 266 -16.32 -29.82 -5.20
C PHE A 266 -15.13 -30.38 -5.98
N GLN A 267 -15.07 -31.70 -6.19
CA GLN A 267 -13.90 -32.33 -6.83
C GLN A 267 -13.81 -32.13 -8.36
N ASN A 268 -14.76 -31.42 -8.99
CA ASN A 268 -14.86 -31.29 -10.46
C ASN A 268 -14.72 -29.86 -11.00
N ILE A 269 -14.00 -28.96 -10.31
CA ILE A 269 -13.67 -27.66 -10.89
C ILE A 269 -12.47 -27.80 -11.82
N HIS A 270 -12.75 -27.84 -13.13
CA HIS A 270 -11.72 -27.77 -14.18
C HIS A 270 -11.33 -26.32 -14.45
N THR A 271 -10.66 -25.65 -13.51
CA THR A 271 -10.12 -24.31 -13.72
C THR A 271 -8.61 -24.27 -13.50
N ASN A 272 -7.93 -23.43 -14.29
CA ASN A 272 -6.47 -23.29 -14.23
C ASN A 272 -6.02 -22.47 -13.00
N GLU A 273 -6.91 -21.66 -12.43
CA GLU A 273 -6.62 -20.72 -11.34
C GLU A 273 -7.61 -20.93 -10.20
N TYR A 274 -7.18 -21.63 -9.14
CA TYR A 274 -7.97 -21.76 -7.92
C TYR A 274 -7.12 -21.77 -6.64
N LEU A 275 -7.73 -21.28 -5.55
CA LEU A 275 -7.20 -21.24 -4.20
C LEU A 275 -8.26 -21.77 -3.24
N THR A 276 -7.89 -22.77 -2.45
CA THR A 276 -8.72 -23.34 -1.39
C THR A 276 -8.09 -23.05 -0.04
N VAL A 277 -8.83 -22.32 0.80
CA VAL A 277 -8.38 -21.91 2.14
C VAL A 277 -9.41 -22.31 3.17
N LYS A 278 -8.94 -22.87 4.27
CA LYS A 278 -9.75 -23.28 5.41
C LYS A 278 -9.58 -22.31 6.56
N GLU A 279 -10.70 -21.84 7.10
CA GLU A 279 -10.70 -21.05 8.33
C GLU A 279 -10.64 -22.00 9.53
N THR A 280 -9.64 -21.80 10.40
CA THR A 280 -9.30 -22.77 11.47
C THR A 280 -10.29 -22.83 12.63
N LYS A 281 -11.11 -21.80 12.84
CA LYS A 281 -12.07 -21.66 13.94
C LYS A 281 -13.53 -21.89 13.52
N LEU A 282 -13.86 -21.66 12.26
CA LEU A 282 -15.22 -21.69 11.73
C LEU A 282 -15.54 -22.97 10.94
N GLU A 283 -14.54 -23.85 10.75
CA GLU A 283 -14.65 -25.08 9.94
C GLU A 283 -15.05 -24.87 8.47
N TRP A 284 -14.95 -23.65 7.96
CA TRP A 284 -15.30 -23.34 6.58
C TRP A 284 -14.17 -23.64 5.61
N THR A 285 -14.53 -24.17 4.45
CA THR A 285 -13.62 -24.25 3.31
C THR A 285 -14.07 -23.22 2.29
N ILE A 286 -13.21 -22.24 1.99
CA ILE A 286 -13.49 -21.23 0.98
C ILE A 286 -12.71 -21.59 -0.27
N VAL A 287 -13.41 -21.65 -1.40
CA VAL A 287 -12.82 -21.88 -2.71
C VAL A 287 -12.99 -20.65 -3.56
N ILE A 288 -11.86 -20.17 -4.07
CA ILE A 288 -11.78 -19.03 -4.96
C ILE A 288 -11.26 -19.56 -6.27
N PHE A 289 -11.96 -19.30 -7.37
CA PHE A 289 -11.55 -19.79 -8.67
C PHE A 289 -11.94 -18.81 -9.77
N LYS A 290 -11.22 -18.88 -10.87
CA LYS A 290 -11.52 -18.12 -12.08
C LYS A 290 -12.25 -19.01 -13.07
N GLU A 291 -13.43 -18.58 -13.53
CA GLU A 291 -14.13 -19.25 -14.61
C GLU A 291 -13.37 -19.06 -15.93
N THR A 292 -13.03 -20.17 -16.57
CA THR A 292 -12.61 -20.15 -17.97
C THR A 292 -13.84 -19.91 -18.83
N SER A 293 -13.81 -18.84 -19.63
CA SER A 293 -14.84 -18.57 -20.65
C SER A 293 -14.77 -19.57 -21.79
#